data_AF-A0A9D2CCL7-F1
#
_entry.id   AF-A0A9D2CCL7-F1
#
_cell.length_a   1.000
_cell.length_b   1.000
_cell.length_c   1.000
_cell.angle_alpha   90.00
_cell.angle_beta   90.00
_cell.angle_gamma   90.00
#
_symmetry.space_group_name_H-M   'P 1'
#
loop_
_entity.id
_entity.type
_entity.pdbx_description
1 polymer ?
#
loop_
_entity_poly.entity_id
_entity_poly.type
_entity_poly.pdbx_seq_one_letter_code
_entity_poly.pdbx_strand_id
1 'polypeptide(L)'
;MTRIDEKLAEVLIREVRGLPLRQALLKLLDRGFIDARACERQAIRDEVERLQRQGMPRCEAFEVAAATFCCSYEKARNAFYNHSKN
;
A
#
# COMPACT_ATOMS: atom_id res chain seq x y z
N MET A 1 3.84 3.95 -19.66
CA MET A 1 2.40 4.27 -19.62
C MET A 1 1.88 4.16 -21.04
N THR A 2 0.80 3.43 -21.23
CA THR A 2 0.19 3.11 -22.51
C THR A 2 -1.03 4.01 -22.75
N ARG A 3 -1.47 4.11 -24.01
CA ARG A 3 -2.71 4.84 -24.36
C ARG A 3 -3.96 4.26 -23.67
N ILE A 4 -3.95 2.97 -23.31
CA ILE A 4 -5.04 2.38 -22.54
C ILE A 4 -5.01 2.85 -21.09
N ASP A 5 -3.82 3.03 -20.48
CA ASP A 5 -3.69 3.55 -19.11
C ASP A 5 -4.33 4.94 -18.98
N GLU A 6 -4.10 5.82 -19.96
CA GLU A 6 -4.71 7.17 -19.99
C GLU A 6 -6.24 7.10 -20.06
N LYS A 7 -6.79 6.23 -20.92
CA LYS A 7 -8.24 6.02 -21.01
C LYS A 7 -8.84 5.47 -19.72
N LEU A 8 -8.14 4.53 -19.07
CA LEU A 8 -8.56 4.00 -17.78
C LEU A 8 -8.53 5.08 -16.69
N ALA A 9 -7.50 5.93 -16.68
CA ALA A 9 -7.43 7.05 -15.75
C ALA A 9 -8.62 8.02 -15.92
N GLU A 10 -9.03 8.33 -17.15
CA GLU A 10 -10.23 9.14 -17.39
C GLU A 10 -11.51 8.50 -16.82
N VAL A 11 -11.65 7.18 -16.88
CA VAL A 11 -12.79 6.45 -16.29
C VAL A 11 -12.75 6.59 -14.77
N LEU A 12 -11.61 6.37 -14.13
CA LEU A 12 -11.46 6.49 -12.68
C LEU A 12 -11.72 7.92 -12.19
N ILE A 13 -11.26 8.93 -12.93
CA ILE A 13 -11.53 10.35 -12.64
C ILE A 13 -13.03 10.65 -12.65
N ARG A 14 -13.78 10.08 -13.58
CA ARG A 14 -15.25 10.25 -13.64
C ARG A 14 -15.94 9.60 -12.43
N GLU A 15 -15.48 8.43 -12.01
CA GLU A 15 -16.04 7.70 -10.85
C GLU A 15 -15.91 8.46 -9.53
N VAL A 16 -14.85 9.26 -9.36
CA VAL A 16 -14.55 9.96 -8.10
C VAL A 16 -14.79 11.48 -8.16
N ARG A 17 -15.30 11.99 -9.27
CA ARG A 17 -15.51 13.43 -9.47
C ARG A 17 -16.38 14.03 -8.36
N GLY A 18 -15.89 15.12 -7.76
CA GLY A 18 -16.60 15.86 -6.71
C GLY A 18 -16.49 15.25 -5.31
N LEU A 19 -15.81 14.10 -5.15
CA LEU A 19 -15.54 13.53 -3.84
C LEU A 19 -14.28 14.13 -3.22
N PRO A 20 -14.24 14.35 -1.89
CA PRO A 20 -13.01 14.59 -1.16
C PRO A 20 -12.02 13.43 -1.38
N LEU A 21 -10.73 13.73 -1.42
CA LEU A 21 -9.68 12.74 -1.76
C LEU A 21 -9.80 11.43 -0.98
N ARG A 22 -10.03 11.50 0.34
CA ARG A 22 -10.19 10.30 1.17
C ARG A 22 -11.38 9.44 0.74
N GLN A 23 -12.52 10.06 0.43
CA GLN A 23 -13.71 9.35 -0.03
C GLN A 23 -13.53 8.77 -1.43
N ALA A 24 -12.84 9.51 -2.32
CA ALA A 24 -12.45 9.03 -3.63
C ALA A 24 -11.62 7.74 -3.54
N LEU A 25 -10.56 7.74 -2.73
CA LEU A 25 -9.67 6.59 -2.56
C LEU A 25 -10.40 5.38 -1.95
N LEU A 26 -11.24 5.60 -0.93
CA LEU A 26 -12.05 4.54 -0.34
C LEU A 26 -13.02 3.95 -1.37
N LYS A 27 -13.69 4.79 -2.17
CA LYS A 27 -14.57 4.32 -3.24
C LYS A 27 -13.82 3.47 -4.27
N LEU A 28 -12.60 3.86 -4.67
CA LEU A 28 -11.79 3.10 -5.61
C LEU A 28 -11.33 1.75 -5.03
N LEU A 29 -10.98 1.72 -3.75
CA LEU A 29 -10.66 0.48 -3.02
C LEU A 29 -11.88 -0.45 -2.94
N ASP A 30 -13.04 0.07 -2.52
CA ASP A 30 -14.28 -0.71 -2.40
C ASP A 30 -14.75 -1.30 -3.73
N ARG A 31 -14.48 -0.60 -4.84
CA ARG A 31 -14.78 -1.06 -6.21
C ARG A 31 -13.73 -2.02 -6.77
N GLY A 32 -12.63 -2.27 -6.07
CA GLY A 32 -11.55 -3.16 -6.50
C GLY A 32 -10.68 -2.58 -7.62
N PHE A 33 -10.70 -1.25 -7.83
CA PHE A 33 -9.85 -0.58 -8.81
C PHE A 33 -8.42 -0.35 -8.29
N ILE A 34 -8.22 -0.44 -6.98
CA ILE A 34 -6.92 -0.38 -6.33
C ILE A 34 -6.64 -1.74 -5.69
N ASP A 35 -5.45 -2.30 -5.94
CA ASP A 35 -5.00 -3.52 -5.30
C ASP A 35 -4.67 -3.25 -3.81
N ALA A 36 -5.63 -3.54 -2.94
CA ALA A 36 -5.49 -3.37 -1.50
C ALA A 36 -4.32 -4.17 -0.92
N ARG A 37 -3.98 -5.34 -1.49
CA ARG A 37 -2.86 -6.17 -1.01
C ARG A 37 -1.52 -5.55 -1.39
N ALA A 38 -1.43 -4.94 -2.58
CA ALA A 38 -0.25 -4.18 -2.97
C ALA A 38 -0.08 -2.94 -2.08
N CYS A 39 -1.16 -2.21 -1.81
CA CYS A 39 -1.13 -1.07 -0.88
C CYS A 39 -0.69 -1.46 0.53
N GLU A 40 -1.25 -2.53 1.09
CA GLU A 40 -0.88 -3.04 2.41
C GLU A 40 0.60 -3.42 2.46
N ARG A 41 1.09 -4.17 1.46
CA ARG A 41 2.50 -4.57 1.38
C ARG A 41 3.43 -3.36 1.34
N GLN A 42 3.09 -2.36 0.52
CA GLN A 42 3.86 -1.13 0.43
C GLN A 42 3.86 -0.37 1.76
N ALA A 43 2.70 -0.24 2.41
CA ALA A 43 2.58 0.46 3.69
C ALA A 43 3.40 -0.21 4.80
N ILE A 44 3.38 -1.55 4.90
CA ILE A 44 4.21 -2.29 5.86
C ILE A 44 5.69 -2.05 5.59
N ARG A 45 6.10 -2.09 4.31
CA ARG A 45 7.48 -1.86 3.93
C ARG A 45 7.95 -0.45 4.29
N ASP A 46 7.16 0.56 3.94
CA ASP A 46 7.48 1.97 4.23
C ASP A 46 7.65 2.20 5.73
N GLU A 47 6.83 1.54 6.54
CA GLU A 47 6.92 1.62 8.00
C GLU A 47 8.19 0.97 8.53
N VAL A 48 8.55 -0.23 8.05
CA VAL A 48 9.83 -0.87 8.42
C VAL A 48 11.00 0.03 8.02
N GLU A 49 11.02 0.55 6.80
CA GLU A 49 12.08 1.46 6.34
C GLU A 49 12.16 2.75 7.17
N ARG A 50 11.01 3.29 7.59
CA ARG A 50 10.92 4.45 8.48
C ARG A 50 11.53 4.16 9.85
N LEU A 51 11.21 3.01 10.45
CA LEU A 51 11.75 2.58 11.74
C LEU A 51 13.26 2.33 11.66
N GLN A 52 13.75 1.70 10.58
CA GLN A 52 15.19 1.51 10.37
C GLN A 52 15.93 2.85 10.25
N ARG A 53 15.34 3.84 9.57
CA ARG A 53 15.89 5.21 9.48
C ARG A 53 15.96 5.91 10.85
N GLN A 54 15.14 5.48 11.81
CA GLN A 54 15.18 5.96 13.20
C GLN A 54 16.18 5.19 14.07
N GLY A 55 16.95 4.26 13.49
CA GLY A 55 17.96 3.46 14.20
C GLY A 55 17.41 2.16 14.80
N MET A 56 16.14 1.82 14.57
CA MET A 56 15.57 0.58 15.07
C MET A 56 16.17 -0.64 14.36
N PRO A 57 16.63 -1.66 15.10
CA PRO A 57 17.01 -2.95 14.55
C PRO A 57 15.89 -3.56 13.70
N ARG A 58 16.26 -4.22 12.59
CA ARG A 58 15.28 -4.69 11.60
C ARG A 58 14.25 -5.68 12.16
N CYS A 59 14.68 -6.60 13.02
CA CYS A 59 13.77 -7.57 13.63
C CYS A 59 12.72 -6.88 14.52
N GLU A 60 13.14 -5.90 15.32
CA GLU A 60 12.22 -5.08 16.14
C GLU A 60 11.28 -4.27 15.26
N ALA A 61 11.78 -3.72 14.15
CA ALA A 61 10.96 -2.99 13.18
C ALA A 61 9.88 -3.88 12.55
N PHE A 62 10.15 -5.16 12.30
CA PHE A 62 9.13 -6.10 11.84
C PHE A 62 8.06 -6.38 12.89
N GLU A 63 8.43 -6.54 14.15
CA GLU A 63 7.44 -6.72 15.24
C GLU A 63 6.52 -5.50 15.37
N VAL A 64 7.10 -4.29 15.34
CA VAL A 64 6.34 -3.04 15.42
C VAL A 64 5.43 -2.85 14.21
N ALA A 65 5.93 -3.13 13.00
CA ALA A 65 5.11 -3.06 11.80
C ALA A 65 4.00 -4.13 11.82
N ALA A 66 4.29 -5.35 12.26
CA ALA A 66 3.31 -6.41 12.41
C ALA A 66 2.17 -6.01 13.36
N ALA A 67 2.51 -5.43 14.51
CA ALA A 67 1.53 -4.89 15.45
C ALA A 67 0.71 -3.74 14.85
N THR A 68 1.37 -2.78 14.20
CA THR A 68 0.73 -1.60 13.58
C THR A 68 -0.29 -1.99 12.51
N PHE A 69 0.02 -2.99 11.70
CA PHE A 69 -0.83 -3.46 10.61
C PHE A 69 -1.64 -4.71 10.95
N CYS A 70 -1.73 -5.10 12.23
CA CYS A 70 -2.48 -6.27 12.71
C CYS A 70 -2.18 -7.55 11.90
N CYS A 71 -0.91 -7.79 11.59
CA CYS A 71 -0.47 -8.93 10.81
C CYS A 71 0.60 -9.75 11.52
N SER A 72 0.98 -10.90 10.95
CA SER A 72 2.07 -11.70 11.52
C SER A 72 3.43 -11.09 11.21
N TYR A 73 4.39 -11.33 12.10
CA TYR A 73 5.81 -11.03 11.85
C TYR A 73 6.27 -11.52 10.47
N GLU A 74 5.91 -12.75 10.11
CA GLU A 74 6.25 -13.34 8.81
C GLU A 74 5.64 -12.61 7.63
N LYS A 75 4.42 -12.08 7.76
CA LYS A 75 3.82 -11.25 6.72
C LYS A 75 4.57 -9.93 6.57
N ALA A 76 4.96 -9.28 7.67
CA ALA A 76 5.75 -8.04 7.61
C ALA A 76 7.14 -8.27 6.99
N ARG A 77 7.81 -9.35 7.41
CA ARG A 77 9.09 -9.79 6.85
C ARG A 77 8.98 -10.06 5.35
N ASN A 78 7.95 -10.80 4.93
CA ASN A 78 7.71 -11.10 3.52
C ASN A 78 7.36 -9.84 2.71
N ALA A 79 6.58 -8.92 3.27
CA ALA A 79 6.25 -7.66 2.60
C ALA A 79 7.49 -6.80 2.32
N PHE A 80 8.48 -6.85 3.21
CA PHE A 80 9.73 -6.14 3.07
C PHE A 80 10.69 -6.79 2.06
N TYR A 81 10.88 -8.11 2.13
CA TYR A 81 11.88 -8.80 1.30
C TYR A 81 11.37 -9.22 -0.09
N ASN A 82 10.09 -9.56 -0.21
CA ASN A 82 9.56 -10.03 -1.48
C ASN A 82 9.10 -8.85 -2.33
N HIS A 83 9.98 -8.42 -3.23
CA HIS A 83 9.57 -7.65 -4.39
C HIS A 83 8.80 -8.58 -5.33
N SER A 84 7.46 -8.46 -5.39
CA SER A 84 6.80 -8.81 -6.64
C SER A 84 7.44 -7.92 -7.70
N LYS A 85 8.19 -8.52 -8.64
CA LYS A 85 8.69 -7.80 -9.82
C LYS A 85 7.48 -7.09 -10.44
N ASN A 86 7.56 -5.76 -10.51
CA ASN A 86 6.67 -4.97 -11.36
C ASN A 86 6.93 -5.32 -12.82
#